data_AF-A0A9X2B7L8-F1
#
_entry.id   AF-A0A9X2B7L8-F1
#
_cell.length_a   1.000
_cell.length_b   1.000
_cell.length_c   1.000
_cell.angle_alpha   90.00
_cell.angle_beta   90.00
_cell.angle_gamma   90.00
#
_symmetry.space_group_name_H-M   'P 1'
#
loop_
_entity.id
_entity.type
_entity.pdbx_description
1 polymer ?
#
loop_
_entity_poly.entity_id
_entity_poly.type
_entity_poly.pdbx_seq_one_letter_code
_entity_poly.pdbx_strand_id
1 'polypeptide(L)'
;MATLLLNPIAFSIGPLSVHWYGLILGFGALAGLMVAIREGKRFGIPPEFFMDMMLLGVPSAIIGARIYFVAFKWDDYKDHLIDIFKIWNGGIAIYGALIGAIICAFFYFRYKGYNFWRIADICAPGLLLGQMIGRWGNFVNQEAYGGPVPESFLRETLHLPNFIVDQMNVQGVYHHPTFLYESLWSLVGIIILLILRRQKFLRSAELFLSYFIWYSIGRFFIEGLRTDSLAYMGQDWMASLMNALWKPMEWLGFEHGALDPTYGNVRISQLVSIAIIIAAIVIIIVRRATGRAEVRYLDPIYSTKASPDNVPESEVVPEEASAEREVTRTEPISEQETEEAEDKKE
;
A
#
# COMPACT_ATOMS: atom_id res chain seq x y z
N MET A 1 13.64 -6.13 38.99
CA MET A 1 14.41 -6.65 37.83
C MET A 1 14.49 -5.53 36.82
N ALA A 2 15.69 -5.20 36.33
CA ALA A 2 15.80 -4.26 35.21
C ALA A 2 15.06 -4.87 34.02
N THR A 3 13.97 -4.24 33.58
CA THR A 3 13.31 -4.60 32.32
C THR A 3 14.37 -4.45 31.23
N LEU A 4 14.68 -5.53 30.51
CA LEU A 4 15.59 -5.53 29.37
C LEU A 4 14.93 -4.82 28.19
N LEU A 5 14.69 -3.51 28.35
CA LEU A 5 14.16 -2.67 27.31
C LEU A 5 15.19 -2.55 26.20
N LEU A 6 14.70 -2.66 24.96
CA LEU A 6 15.55 -2.51 23.79
C LEU A 6 16.06 -1.08 23.70
N ASN A 7 17.37 -0.93 23.54
CA ASN A 7 17.96 0.35 23.20
C ASN A 7 17.56 0.72 21.76
N PRO A 8 16.95 1.90 21.51
CA PRO A 8 16.63 2.35 20.15
C PRO A 8 17.84 2.47 19.22
N ILE A 9 19.03 2.70 19.80
CA ILE A 9 20.30 2.77 19.09
C ILE A 9 20.84 1.34 18.90
N ALA A 10 20.99 0.93 17.65
CA ALA A 10 21.55 -0.36 17.29
C ALA A 10 23.06 -0.40 17.52
N PHE A 11 23.77 0.61 17.03
CA PHE A 11 25.19 0.83 17.26
C PHE A 11 25.54 2.30 16.95
N SER A 12 26.71 2.75 17.41
CA SER A 12 27.23 4.09 17.11
C SER A 12 28.59 4.00 16.45
N ILE A 13 28.80 4.81 15.40
CA ILE A 13 30.10 4.98 14.74
C ILE A 13 30.54 6.43 15.02
N GLY A 14 31.37 6.61 16.05
CA GLY A 14 31.74 7.95 16.52
C GLY A 14 30.50 8.76 16.95
N PRO A 15 30.27 9.97 16.39
CA PRO A 15 29.09 10.78 16.70
C PRO A 15 27.81 10.33 15.98
N LEU A 16 27.89 9.36 15.06
CA LEU A 16 26.74 8.90 14.28
C LEU A 16 26.07 7.72 14.98
N SER A 17 24.88 7.94 15.53
CA SER A 17 24.04 6.88 16.12
C SER A 17 23.12 6.26 15.07
N VAL A 18 23.30 4.97 14.81
CA VAL A 18 22.45 4.19 13.90
C VAL A 18 21.30 3.59 14.70
N HIS A 19 20.07 3.91 14.30
CA HIS A 19 18.86 3.48 14.99
C HIS A 19 18.29 2.19 14.38
N TRP A 20 17.76 1.30 15.22
CA TRP A 20 17.07 0.09 14.77
C TRP A 20 15.93 0.40 13.81
N TYR A 21 15.19 1.47 14.08
CA TYR A 21 14.09 1.91 13.23
C TYR A 21 14.52 2.08 11.76
N GLY A 22 15.67 2.72 11.51
CA GLY A 22 16.20 2.91 10.17
C GLY A 22 16.62 1.60 9.50
N LEU A 23 17.25 0.69 10.27
CA LEU A 23 17.63 -0.64 9.77
C LEU A 23 16.41 -1.50 9.41
N ILE A 24 15.37 -1.47 10.26
CA ILE A 24 14.12 -2.20 10.05
C ILE A 24 13.38 -1.66 8.81
N LEU A 25 13.31 -0.34 8.65
CA LEU A 25 12.74 0.27 7.45
C LEU A 25 13.52 -0.11 6.19
N GLY A 26 14.85 -0.07 6.24
CA GLY A 26 15.71 -0.48 5.12
C GLY A 26 15.49 -1.94 4.75
N PHE A 27 15.42 -2.83 5.74
CA PHE A 27 15.11 -4.24 5.53
C PHE A 27 13.69 -4.44 4.95
N GLY A 28 12.70 -3.70 5.44
CA GLY A 28 11.34 -3.71 4.90
C GLY A 28 11.27 -3.28 3.44
N ALA A 29 12.01 -2.23 3.06
CA ALA A 29 12.13 -1.78 1.68
C ALA A 29 12.78 -2.83 0.78
N LEU A 30 13.88 -3.47 1.23
CA LEU A 30 14.53 -4.55 0.50
C LEU A 30 13.62 -5.77 0.34
N ALA A 31 12.90 -6.16 1.40
CA ALA A 31 11.94 -7.25 1.35
C ALA A 31 10.81 -6.96 0.35
N GLY A 32 10.26 -5.74 0.37
CA GLY A 32 9.27 -5.29 -0.60
C GLY A 32 9.79 -5.31 -2.04
N LEU A 33 11.03 -4.85 -2.26
CA LEU A 33 11.71 -4.89 -3.55
C LEU A 33 11.85 -6.34 -4.05
N MET A 34 12.30 -7.27 -3.21
CA MET A 34 12.46 -8.68 -3.59
C MET A 34 11.13 -9.31 -4.02
N VAL A 35 10.03 -8.98 -3.34
CA VAL A 35 8.69 -9.43 -3.73
C VAL A 35 8.29 -8.85 -5.08
N ALA A 36 8.53 -7.55 -5.31
CA ALA A 36 8.22 -6.89 -6.57
C ALA A 36 9.05 -7.45 -7.73
N ILE A 37 10.36 -7.68 -7.55
CA ILE A 37 11.23 -8.31 -8.54
C ILE A 37 10.74 -9.72 -8.86
N ARG A 38 10.42 -10.52 -7.83
CA ARG A 38 9.98 -11.90 -8.02
C ARG A 38 8.66 -11.98 -8.80
N GLU A 39 7.72 -11.10 -8.51
CA GLU A 39 6.46 -11.04 -9.26
C GLU A 39 6.67 -10.42 -10.65
N GLY A 40 7.50 -9.39 -10.79
CA GLY A 40 7.83 -8.77 -12.07
C GLY A 40 8.48 -9.75 -13.06
N LYS A 41 9.36 -10.64 -12.58
CA LYS A 41 9.94 -11.73 -13.39
C LYS A 41 8.88 -12.64 -14.03
N ARG A 42 7.75 -12.86 -13.34
CA ARG A 42 6.63 -13.65 -13.88
C ARG A 42 5.98 -12.98 -15.10
N PHE A 43 6.10 -11.67 -15.22
CA PHE A 43 5.60 -10.88 -16.35
C PHE A 43 6.73 -10.43 -17.29
N GLY A 44 7.93 -11.02 -17.20
CA GLY A 44 9.06 -10.68 -18.08
C GLY A 44 9.71 -9.32 -17.81
N ILE A 45 9.43 -8.69 -16.67
CA ILE A 45 10.01 -7.38 -16.34
C ILE A 45 11.41 -7.58 -15.74
N PRO A 46 12.46 -6.90 -16.27
CA PRO A 46 13.82 -7.06 -15.78
C PRO A 46 13.97 -6.58 -14.32
N PRO A 47 14.75 -7.27 -13.47
CA PRO A 47 14.97 -6.86 -12.08
C PRO A 47 15.48 -5.42 -11.92
N GLU A 48 16.32 -4.97 -12.86
CA GLU A 48 16.92 -3.65 -12.93
C GLU A 48 15.85 -2.56 -12.94
N PHE A 49 14.70 -2.82 -13.57
CA PHE A 49 13.58 -1.88 -13.57
C PHE A 49 13.09 -1.55 -12.15
N PHE A 50 13.02 -2.54 -11.26
CA PHE A 50 12.58 -2.33 -9.88
C PHE A 50 13.71 -1.78 -8.99
N MET A 51 14.96 -2.13 -9.29
CA MET A 51 16.11 -1.54 -8.61
C MET A 51 16.24 -0.04 -8.92
N ASP A 52 16.14 0.34 -10.19
CA ASP A 52 16.04 1.73 -10.67
C ASP A 52 14.86 2.46 -10.00
N MET A 53 13.70 1.81 -9.92
CA MET A 53 12.53 2.36 -9.24
C MET A 53 12.83 2.70 -7.78
N MET A 54 13.51 1.81 -7.05
CA MET A 54 13.89 2.05 -5.66
C MET A 54 14.93 3.17 -5.53
N LEU A 55 15.92 3.18 -6.43
CA LEU A 55 16.99 4.19 -6.46
C LEU A 55 16.45 5.60 -6.74
N LEU A 56 15.42 5.73 -7.56
CA LEU A 56 14.76 7.02 -7.84
C LEU A 56 13.67 7.34 -6.80
N GLY A 57 12.93 6.32 -6.36
CA GLY A 57 11.78 6.44 -5.49
C GLY A 57 12.13 6.84 -4.06
N VAL A 58 13.19 6.27 -3.48
CA VAL A 58 13.59 6.58 -2.10
C VAL A 58 14.04 8.05 -1.95
N PRO A 59 14.95 8.59 -2.80
CA PRO A 59 15.27 10.02 -2.76
C PRO A 59 14.06 10.91 -3.01
N SER A 60 13.21 10.56 -3.99
CA SER A 60 11.99 11.32 -4.29
C SER A 60 11.01 11.35 -3.11
N ALA A 61 10.89 10.24 -2.36
CA ALA A 61 10.10 10.18 -1.13
C ALA A 61 10.69 11.10 -0.05
N ILE A 62 12.01 11.08 0.17
CA ILE A 62 12.66 11.95 1.16
C ILE A 62 12.46 13.43 0.79
N ILE A 63 12.63 13.79 -0.48
CA ILE A 63 12.42 15.15 -0.99
C ILE A 63 10.95 15.56 -0.78
N GLY A 64 9.99 14.74 -1.20
CA GLY A 64 8.56 15.01 -1.03
C GLY A 64 8.16 15.15 0.43
N ALA A 65 8.70 14.30 1.30
CA ALA A 65 8.46 14.35 2.74
C ALA A 65 8.95 15.65 3.37
N ARG A 66 10.11 16.14 2.93
CA ARG A 66 10.69 17.38 3.41
C ARG A 66 9.92 18.60 2.91
N ILE A 67 9.60 18.65 1.61
CA ILE A 67 8.80 19.73 1.01
C ILE A 67 7.45 19.85 1.73
N TYR A 68 6.77 18.72 1.94
CA TYR A 68 5.48 18.72 2.64
C TYR A 68 5.62 19.22 4.07
N PHE A 69 6.62 18.74 4.83
CA PHE A 69 6.83 19.19 6.20
C PHE A 69 7.08 20.70 6.29
N VAL A 70 7.98 21.22 5.45
CA VAL A 70 8.33 22.65 5.42
C VAL A 70 7.14 23.51 5.00
N ALA A 71 6.32 23.05 4.06
CA ALA A 71 5.12 23.78 3.65
C ALA A 71 4.12 23.98 4.81
N PHE A 72 3.92 22.96 5.66
CA PHE A 72 3.05 23.06 6.83
C PHE A 72 3.66 23.81 8.03
N LYS A 73 4.99 23.97 8.03
CA LYS A 73 5.74 24.67 9.08
C LYS A 73 6.44 25.92 8.54
N TRP A 74 5.88 26.55 7.50
CA TRP A 74 6.55 27.60 6.74
C TRP A 74 7.06 28.76 7.60
N ASP A 75 6.32 29.13 8.64
CA ASP A 75 6.71 30.19 9.57
C ASP A 75 8.03 29.92 10.30
N ASP A 76 8.38 28.65 10.52
CA ASP A 76 9.65 28.26 11.16
C ASP A 76 10.84 28.38 10.20
N TYR A 77 10.61 28.38 8.89
CA TYR A 77 11.66 28.29 7.85
C TYR A 77 11.84 29.55 7.01
N LYS A 78 10.84 30.44 6.95
CA LYS A 78 10.85 31.62 6.07
C LYS A 78 12.08 32.53 6.28
N ASP A 79 12.58 32.60 7.51
CA ASP A 79 13.74 33.43 7.88
C ASP A 79 15.08 32.65 7.85
N HIS A 80 15.04 31.32 7.68
CA HIS A 80 16.20 30.43 7.72
C HIS A 80 16.15 29.36 6.63
N LEU A 81 16.14 29.79 5.36
CA LEU A 81 15.95 28.89 4.20
C LEU A 81 16.97 27.74 4.10
N ILE A 82 18.17 27.90 4.66
CA ILE A 82 19.17 26.81 4.68
C ILE A 82 18.70 25.60 5.50
N ASP A 83 17.82 25.82 6.49
CA ASP A 83 17.32 24.77 7.38
C ASP A 83 16.37 23.82 6.64
N ILE A 84 15.81 24.24 5.50
CA ILE A 84 14.99 23.39 4.63
C ILE A 84 15.76 22.14 4.19
N PHE A 85 17.08 22.22 4.01
CA PHE A 85 17.89 21.08 3.57
C PHE A 85 18.41 20.18 4.70
N LYS A 86 18.26 20.61 5.96
CA LYS A 86 18.78 19.90 7.14
C LYS A 86 17.88 18.73 7.55
N ILE A 87 17.79 17.71 6.71
CA ILE A 87 16.98 16.51 6.96
C ILE A 87 17.43 15.70 8.18
N TRP A 88 18.69 15.85 8.61
CA TRP A 88 19.23 15.21 9.80
C TRP A 88 18.72 15.81 11.12
N ASN A 89 18.08 16.99 11.08
CA ASN A 89 17.39 17.57 12.23
C ASN A 89 15.95 17.02 12.39
N GLY A 90 15.58 16.01 11.59
CA GLY A 90 14.21 15.50 11.52
C GLY A 90 13.30 16.35 10.64
N GLY A 91 12.00 16.35 10.93
CA GLY A 91 10.99 17.09 10.16
C GLY A 91 10.71 16.45 8.80
N ILE A 92 10.21 15.23 8.83
CA ILE A 92 9.82 14.43 7.67
C ILE A 92 8.35 14.06 7.84
N ALA A 93 7.51 14.35 6.85
CA ALA A 93 6.10 14.01 6.88
C ALA A 93 5.80 12.82 5.97
N ILE A 94 5.17 11.77 6.51
CA ILE A 94 4.86 10.54 5.76
C ILE A 94 3.96 10.80 4.54
N TYR A 95 3.03 11.75 4.63
CA TYR A 95 2.17 12.13 3.50
C TYR A 95 2.98 12.67 2.33
N GLY A 96 3.98 13.52 2.61
CA GLY A 96 4.89 14.01 1.58
C GLY A 96 5.76 12.90 0.98
N ALA A 97 6.18 11.92 1.80
CA ALA A 97 6.92 10.76 1.33
C ALA A 97 6.12 9.94 0.31
N LEU A 98 4.84 9.68 0.63
CA LEU A 98 3.93 8.95 -0.25
C LEU A 98 3.66 9.71 -1.56
N ILE A 99 3.42 11.02 -1.48
CA ILE A 99 3.20 11.85 -2.66
C ILE A 99 4.44 11.85 -3.56
N GLY A 100 5.63 12.10 -2.99
CA GLY A 100 6.88 12.10 -3.73
C GLY A 100 7.18 10.75 -4.41
N ALA A 101 6.94 9.65 -3.69
CA ALA A 101 7.10 8.30 -4.23
C ALA A 101 6.13 8.00 -5.38
N ILE A 102 4.85 8.35 -5.24
CA ILE A 102 3.82 8.11 -6.27
C ILE A 102 4.10 8.93 -7.53
N ILE A 103 4.47 10.21 -7.38
CA ILE A 103 4.82 11.08 -8.51
C ILE A 103 6.02 10.51 -9.26
N CYS A 104 7.08 10.13 -8.54
CA CYS A 104 8.25 9.50 -9.14
C CYS A 104 7.88 8.21 -9.87
N ALA A 105 7.12 7.31 -9.23
CA ALA A 105 6.68 6.06 -9.83
C ALA A 105 5.85 6.29 -11.10
N PHE A 106 4.92 7.25 -11.07
CA PHE A 106 4.09 7.59 -12.23
C PHE A 106 4.93 8.01 -13.43
N PHE A 107 5.84 8.97 -13.26
CA PHE A 107 6.70 9.45 -14.35
C PHE A 107 7.70 8.37 -14.79
N TYR A 108 8.31 7.66 -13.85
CA TYR A 108 9.30 6.62 -14.14
C TYR A 108 8.69 5.45 -14.92
N PHE A 109 7.55 4.91 -14.50
CA PHE A 109 6.88 3.80 -15.19
C PHE A 109 6.50 4.19 -16.61
N ARG A 110 5.95 5.41 -16.78
CA ARG A 110 5.58 5.92 -18.08
C ARG A 110 6.80 6.19 -18.97
N TYR A 111 7.89 6.69 -18.38
CA TYR A 111 9.16 6.88 -19.05
C TYR A 111 9.76 5.56 -19.55
N LYS A 112 9.64 4.47 -18.79
CA LYS A 112 10.08 3.12 -19.21
C LYS A 112 9.06 2.37 -20.09
N GLY A 113 7.94 3.02 -20.45
CA GLY A 113 6.93 2.46 -21.36
C GLY A 113 5.93 1.50 -20.72
N TYR A 114 5.87 1.42 -19.40
CA TYR A 114 4.92 0.55 -18.68
C TYR A 114 3.66 1.30 -18.25
N ASN A 115 2.54 0.58 -18.18
CA ASN A 115 1.30 1.10 -17.62
C ASN A 115 1.42 1.19 -16.09
N PHE A 116 1.11 2.36 -15.53
CA PHE A 116 1.24 2.62 -14.09
C PHE A 116 0.50 1.60 -13.22
N TRP A 117 -0.77 1.31 -13.54
CA TRP A 117 -1.60 0.43 -12.72
C TRP A 117 -1.09 -1.00 -12.70
N ARG A 118 -0.55 -1.47 -13.83
CA ARG A 118 0.03 -2.82 -13.95
C ARG A 118 1.22 -3.00 -13.03
N ILE A 119 2.11 -2.01 -12.99
CA ILE A 119 3.29 -2.05 -12.11
C ILE A 119 2.89 -1.82 -10.65
N ALA A 120 1.95 -0.90 -10.39
CA ALA A 120 1.43 -0.65 -9.04
C ALA A 120 0.80 -1.91 -8.43
N ASP A 121 0.05 -2.69 -9.22
CA ASP A 121 -0.48 -3.99 -8.78
C ASP A 121 0.65 -4.95 -8.37
N ILE A 122 1.71 -5.06 -9.17
CA ILE A 122 2.89 -5.89 -8.85
C ILE A 122 3.55 -5.46 -7.53
N CYS A 123 3.65 -4.15 -7.29
CA CYS A 123 4.28 -3.61 -6.08
C CYS A 123 3.41 -3.76 -4.82
N ALA A 124 2.09 -3.90 -4.94
CA ALA A 124 1.15 -3.82 -3.81
C ALA A 124 1.47 -4.80 -2.66
N PRO A 125 1.73 -6.11 -2.89
CA PRO A 125 2.11 -7.02 -1.81
C PRO A 125 3.44 -6.65 -1.15
N GLY A 126 4.39 -6.13 -1.93
CA GLY A 126 5.70 -5.68 -1.43
C GLY A 126 5.59 -4.42 -0.55
N LEU A 127 4.70 -3.48 -0.90
CA LEU A 127 4.42 -2.30 -0.08
C LEU A 127 3.84 -2.69 1.29
N LEU A 128 2.87 -3.61 1.30
CA LEU A 128 2.26 -4.09 2.54
C LEU A 128 3.25 -4.88 3.39
N LEU A 129 4.17 -5.63 2.77
CA LEU A 129 5.28 -6.30 3.47
C LEU A 129 6.24 -5.30 4.11
N GLY A 130 6.60 -4.24 3.40
CA GLY A 130 7.41 -3.15 3.96
C GLY A 130 6.74 -2.49 5.16
N GLN A 131 5.43 -2.25 5.09
CA GLN A 131 4.65 -1.73 6.22
C GLN A 131 4.62 -2.70 7.40
N MET A 132 4.39 -3.99 7.16
CA MET A 132 4.38 -5.04 8.17
C MET A 132 5.68 -5.08 8.98
N ILE A 133 6.82 -5.04 8.28
CA ILE A 133 8.15 -5.04 8.88
C ILE A 133 8.42 -3.72 9.60
N GLY A 134 8.07 -2.58 8.99
CA GLY A 134 8.28 -1.25 9.55
C GLY A 134 7.65 -1.04 10.93
N ARG A 135 6.54 -1.72 11.24
CA ARG A 135 5.89 -1.65 12.57
C ARG A 135 6.79 -2.13 13.71
N TRP A 136 7.73 -3.02 13.43
CA TRP A 136 8.70 -3.46 14.44
C TRP A 136 9.68 -2.34 14.82
N GLY A 137 9.82 -1.28 14.01
CA GLY A 137 10.51 -0.06 14.42
C GLY A 137 9.78 0.62 15.59
N ASN A 138 8.45 0.71 15.54
CA ASN A 138 7.65 1.30 16.60
C ASN A 138 7.77 0.52 17.92
N PHE A 139 7.86 -0.82 17.82
CA PHE A 139 8.11 -1.69 18.97
C PHE A 139 9.45 -1.40 19.65
N VAL A 140 10.53 -1.28 18.87
CA VAL A 140 11.86 -0.99 19.42
C VAL A 140 11.92 0.41 20.04
N ASN A 141 11.25 1.40 19.42
CA ASN A 141 11.21 2.78 19.92
C ASN A 141 10.21 3.01 21.08
N GLN A 142 9.38 2.01 21.42
CA GLN A 142 8.23 2.19 22.32
C GLN A 142 7.37 3.40 21.92
N GLU A 143 6.87 3.42 20.69
CA GLU A 143 5.98 4.46 20.19
C GLU A 143 4.74 3.87 19.50
N ALA A 144 3.73 4.70 19.24
CA ALA A 144 2.51 4.31 18.52
C ALA A 144 1.71 3.15 19.12
N TYR A 145 1.90 2.85 20.42
CA TYR A 145 1.19 1.82 21.18
C TYR A 145 -0.24 2.23 21.55
N GLY A 146 -1.05 1.27 21.99
CA GLY A 146 -2.45 1.52 22.32
C GLY A 146 -2.70 1.91 23.78
N GLY A 147 -3.98 1.93 24.17
CA GLY A 147 -4.41 2.19 25.55
C GLY A 147 -3.77 1.24 26.59
N PRO A 148 -3.79 1.63 27.87
CA PRO A 148 -3.26 0.82 28.95
C PRO A 148 -4.06 -0.47 29.13
N VAL A 149 -3.36 -1.56 29.45
CA VAL A 149 -3.93 -2.89 29.70
C VAL A 149 -3.23 -3.55 30.89
N PRO A 150 -3.88 -4.48 31.61
CA PRO A 150 -3.19 -5.26 32.62
C PRO A 150 -2.14 -6.20 32.00
N GLU A 151 -1.06 -6.50 32.72
CA GLU A 151 -0.03 -7.43 32.26
C GLU A 151 -0.60 -8.82 31.93
N SER A 152 -1.59 -9.28 32.71
CA SER A 152 -2.31 -10.54 32.48
C SER A 152 -3.00 -10.59 31.12
N PHE A 153 -3.45 -9.45 30.58
CA PHE A 153 -4.00 -9.42 29.22
C PHE A 153 -2.93 -9.81 28.18
N LEU A 154 -1.71 -9.32 28.33
CA LEU A 154 -0.62 -9.63 27.40
C LEU A 154 -0.12 -11.08 27.56
N ARG A 155 0.01 -11.57 28.80
CA ARG A 155 0.56 -12.90 29.10
C ARG A 155 -0.46 -14.03 29.01
N GLU A 156 -1.66 -13.83 29.52
CA GLU A 156 -2.68 -14.88 29.68
C GLU A 156 -3.76 -14.83 28.60
N THR A 157 -4.12 -13.65 28.10
CA THR A 157 -5.11 -13.55 27.00
C THR A 157 -4.43 -13.68 25.64
N LEU A 158 -3.43 -12.84 25.37
CA LEU A 158 -2.73 -12.84 24.09
C LEU A 158 -1.58 -13.85 24.00
N HIS A 159 -1.19 -14.48 25.12
CA HIS A 159 -0.11 -15.46 25.17
C HIS A 159 1.20 -14.97 24.53
N LEU A 160 1.53 -13.69 24.75
CA LEU A 160 2.69 -13.08 24.13
C LEU A 160 3.99 -13.52 24.82
N PRO A 161 5.07 -13.72 24.05
CA PRO A 161 6.38 -14.02 24.62
C PRO A 161 6.91 -12.83 25.45
N ASN A 162 7.69 -13.15 26.49
CA ASN A 162 8.18 -12.18 27.48
C ASN A 162 8.82 -10.94 26.85
N PHE A 163 9.64 -11.11 25.80
CA PHE A 163 10.31 -9.97 25.17
C PHE A 163 9.33 -8.93 24.59
N ILE A 164 8.14 -9.33 24.13
CA ILE A 164 7.11 -8.39 23.68
C ILE A 164 6.47 -7.73 24.90
N VAL A 165 6.05 -8.54 25.88
CA VAL A 165 5.36 -8.05 27.08
C VAL A 165 6.22 -7.02 27.82
N ASP A 166 7.49 -7.32 28.03
CA ASP A 166 8.42 -6.49 28.77
C ASP A 166 8.71 -5.17 28.03
N GLN A 167 8.76 -5.21 26.69
CA GLN A 167 8.92 -4.01 25.86
C GLN A 167 7.63 -3.18 25.72
N MET A 168 6.46 -3.79 25.93
CA MET A 168 5.19 -3.06 26.00
C MET A 168 4.94 -2.41 27.37
N ASN A 169 5.86 -2.59 28.32
CA ASN A 169 5.89 -1.81 29.55
C ASN A 169 6.57 -0.46 29.29
N VAL A 170 5.77 0.59 29.20
CA VAL A 170 6.23 1.96 29.03
C VAL A 170 6.06 2.68 30.36
N GLN A 171 7.19 2.99 31.01
CA GLN A 171 7.22 3.71 32.30
C GLN A 171 6.37 3.06 33.41
N GLY A 172 6.29 1.73 33.45
CA GLY A 172 5.54 0.99 34.47
C GLY A 172 4.09 0.66 34.08
N VAL A 173 3.62 1.10 32.91
CA VAL A 173 2.28 0.82 32.39
C VAL A 173 2.36 -0.08 31.16
N TYR A 174 1.59 -1.16 31.15
CA TYR A 174 1.50 -2.05 29.99
C TYR A 174 0.48 -1.53 29.00
N HIS A 175 0.78 -1.64 27.71
CA HIS A 175 -0.05 -1.10 26.63
C HIS A 175 -0.41 -2.17 25.60
N HIS A 176 -1.50 -1.94 24.86
CA HIS A 176 -1.84 -2.74 23.68
C HIS A 176 -0.70 -2.71 22.64
N PRO A 177 -0.19 -3.86 22.16
CA PRO A 177 0.82 -3.95 21.12
C PRO A 177 0.23 -3.72 19.73
N THR A 178 -0.18 -2.48 19.45
CA THR A 178 -0.73 -2.05 18.15
C THR A 178 0.23 -2.35 16.99
N PHE A 179 1.55 -2.29 17.20
CA PHE A 179 2.54 -2.70 16.21
C PHE A 179 2.29 -4.13 15.72
N LEU A 180 2.01 -5.05 16.65
CA LEU A 180 1.77 -6.46 16.37
C LEU A 180 0.42 -6.64 15.68
N TYR A 181 -0.60 -5.90 16.12
CA TYR A 181 -1.91 -5.90 15.46
C TYR A 181 -1.81 -5.45 14.00
N GLU A 182 -1.06 -4.36 13.73
CA GLU A 182 -0.82 -3.87 12.37
C GLU A 182 0.03 -4.86 11.56
N SER A 183 1.07 -5.46 12.14
CA SER A 183 1.88 -6.48 11.48
C SER A 183 1.06 -7.72 11.10
N LEU A 184 0.24 -8.24 12.02
CA LEU A 184 -0.61 -9.41 11.76
C LEU A 184 -1.70 -9.10 10.73
N TRP A 185 -2.32 -7.92 10.82
CA TRP A 185 -3.29 -7.46 9.82
C TRP A 185 -2.66 -7.33 8.43
N SER A 186 -1.44 -6.81 8.37
CA SER A 186 -0.67 -6.70 7.12
C SER A 186 -0.30 -8.08 6.57
N LEU A 187 0.07 -9.04 7.43
CA LEU A 187 0.34 -10.42 7.02
C LEU A 187 -0.89 -11.07 6.38
N VAL A 188 -2.06 -10.96 7.02
CA VAL A 188 -3.32 -11.46 6.46
C VAL A 188 -3.62 -10.77 5.12
N GLY A 189 -3.40 -9.46 5.03
CA GLY A 189 -3.56 -8.72 3.79
C GLY A 189 -2.64 -9.19 2.68
N ILE A 190 -1.36 -9.48 2.97
CA ILE A 190 -0.42 -10.04 2.00
C ILE A 190 -0.97 -11.38 1.49
N ILE A 191 -1.42 -12.28 2.38
CA ILE A 191 -2.01 -13.57 1.99
C ILE A 191 -3.21 -13.35 1.07
N ILE A 192 -4.12 -12.44 1.41
CA ILE A 192 -5.30 -12.12 0.59
C ILE A 192 -4.88 -11.60 -0.78
N LEU A 193 -3.93 -10.67 -0.86
CA LEU A 193 -3.44 -10.14 -2.15
C LEU A 193 -2.76 -11.25 -2.98
N LEU A 194 -2.01 -12.15 -2.35
CA LEU A 194 -1.36 -13.28 -3.02
C LEU A 194 -2.37 -14.33 -3.53
N ILE A 195 -3.54 -14.44 -2.91
CA ILE A 195 -4.66 -15.26 -3.40
C ILE A 195 -5.40 -14.54 -4.52
N LEU A 196 -5.71 -13.24 -4.32
CA LEU A 196 -6.48 -12.42 -5.24
C LEU A 196 -5.77 -12.30 -6.59
N ARG A 197 -4.45 -12.10 -6.60
CA ARG A 197 -3.63 -12.00 -7.81
C ARG A 197 -3.63 -13.26 -8.70
N ARG A 198 -4.10 -14.40 -8.18
CA ARG A 198 -4.23 -15.66 -8.94
C ARG A 198 -5.60 -15.79 -9.60
N GLN A 199 -6.54 -14.89 -9.29
CA GLN A 199 -7.91 -14.99 -9.77
C GLN A 199 -8.05 -14.39 -11.17
N LYS A 200 -8.77 -15.10 -12.05
CA LYS A 200 -8.99 -14.70 -13.45
C LYS A 200 -9.86 -13.46 -13.62
N PHE A 201 -10.65 -13.11 -12.60
CA PHE A 201 -11.55 -11.95 -12.63
C PHE A 201 -10.86 -10.63 -12.29
N LEU A 202 -9.63 -10.68 -11.74
CA LEU A 202 -8.94 -9.50 -11.24
C LEU A 202 -8.47 -8.64 -12.41
N ARG A 203 -8.81 -7.35 -12.40
CA ARG A 203 -8.44 -6.39 -13.45
C ARG A 203 -7.29 -5.47 -13.02
N SER A 204 -6.67 -4.80 -13.98
CA SER A 204 -5.61 -3.83 -13.70
C SER A 204 -6.09 -2.68 -12.80
N ALA A 205 -5.25 -2.32 -11.83
CA ALA A 205 -5.45 -1.42 -10.70
C ALA A 205 -6.12 -2.07 -9.48
N GLU A 206 -6.82 -3.19 -9.64
CA GLU A 206 -7.66 -3.70 -8.55
C GLU A 206 -6.84 -4.30 -7.42
N LEU A 207 -5.67 -4.89 -7.69
CA LEU A 207 -4.84 -5.45 -6.63
C LEU A 207 -4.27 -4.34 -5.74
N PHE A 208 -3.80 -3.26 -6.36
CA PHE A 208 -3.28 -2.08 -5.67
C PHE A 208 -4.38 -1.33 -4.90
N LEU A 209 -5.59 -1.24 -5.46
CA LEU A 209 -6.74 -0.63 -4.77
C LEU A 209 -7.25 -1.53 -3.63
N SER A 210 -7.26 -2.86 -3.80
CA SER A 210 -7.56 -3.81 -2.73
C SER A 210 -6.55 -3.72 -1.58
N TYR A 211 -5.27 -3.47 -1.87
CA TYR A 211 -4.26 -3.17 -0.85
C TYR A 211 -4.67 -1.94 -0.01
N PHE A 212 -5.04 -0.83 -0.66
CA PHE A 212 -5.46 0.38 0.04
C PHE A 212 -6.72 0.17 0.87
N ILE A 213 -7.72 -0.54 0.34
CA ILE A 213 -8.94 -0.88 1.07
C ILE A 213 -8.58 -1.70 2.31
N TRP A 214 -7.83 -2.78 2.14
CA TRP A 214 -7.45 -3.68 3.23
C TRP A 214 -6.67 -2.96 4.34
N TYR A 215 -5.63 -2.22 3.96
CA TYR A 215 -4.83 -1.48 4.93
C TYR A 215 -5.66 -0.42 5.66
N SER A 216 -6.53 0.31 4.93
CA SER A 216 -7.38 1.35 5.51
C SER A 216 -8.39 0.81 6.51
N ILE A 217 -8.93 -0.39 6.28
CA ILE A 217 -9.82 -1.08 7.25
C ILE A 217 -9.07 -1.33 8.55
N GLY A 218 -7.90 -1.98 8.49
CA GLY A 218 -7.09 -2.23 9.69
C GLY A 218 -6.66 -0.94 10.38
N ARG A 219 -6.24 0.06 9.59
CA ARG A 219 -5.85 1.38 10.08
C ARG A 219 -6.99 2.07 10.82
N PHE A 220 -8.23 1.96 10.35
CA PHE A 220 -9.39 2.55 11.01
C PHE A 220 -9.61 1.96 12.42
N PHE A 221 -9.58 0.63 12.54
CA PHE A 221 -9.81 -0.03 13.83
C PHE A 221 -8.63 0.14 14.79
N ILE A 222 -7.40 -0.05 14.32
CA ILE A 222 -6.21 0.02 15.18
C ILE A 222 -5.92 1.46 15.62
N GLU A 223 -6.22 2.47 14.80
CA GLU A 223 -6.10 3.87 15.22
C GLU A 223 -7.02 4.20 16.41
N GLY A 224 -8.21 3.58 16.47
CA GLY A 224 -9.10 3.78 17.61
C GLY A 224 -8.53 3.26 18.93
N LEU A 225 -7.57 2.33 18.90
CA LEU A 225 -6.86 1.82 20.09
C LEU A 225 -5.71 2.73 20.54
N ARG A 226 -5.17 3.56 19.63
CA ARG A 226 -3.99 4.38 19.88
C ARG A 226 -4.28 5.55 20.83
N THR A 227 -3.26 5.99 21.54
CA THR A 227 -3.34 7.15 22.45
C THR A 227 -2.70 8.40 21.85
N ASP A 228 -1.86 8.25 20.82
CA ASP A 228 -1.05 9.29 20.20
C ASP A 228 -1.58 9.71 18.81
N SER A 229 -2.90 9.74 18.65
CA SER A 229 -3.50 10.07 17.35
C SER A 229 -3.58 11.56 17.08
N LEU A 230 -3.28 11.91 15.83
CA LEU A 230 -3.61 13.23 15.29
C LEU A 230 -5.14 13.34 15.17
N ALA A 231 -5.71 14.31 15.87
CA ALA A 231 -7.13 14.60 15.86
C ALA A 231 -7.40 16.07 15.58
N TYR A 232 -8.67 16.37 15.27
CA TYR A 232 -9.17 17.72 15.12
C TYR A 232 -10.60 17.82 15.63
N MET A 233 -11.06 19.05 15.83
CA MET A 233 -12.45 19.35 16.20
C MET A 233 -13.36 19.24 14.99
N GLY A 234 -13.99 18.08 14.85
CA GLY A 234 -15.02 17.79 13.88
C GLY A 234 -16.43 18.04 14.43
N GLN A 235 -17.43 17.99 13.54
CA GLN A 235 -18.83 18.08 13.94
C GLN A 235 -19.27 16.81 14.70
N ASP A 236 -20.21 16.96 15.66
CA ASP A 236 -20.60 15.87 16.58
C ASP A 236 -21.17 14.65 15.86
N TRP A 237 -21.90 14.84 14.76
CA TRP A 237 -22.43 13.71 13.97
C TRP A 237 -21.31 12.86 13.36
N MET A 238 -20.18 13.48 13.01
CA MET A 238 -19.04 12.79 12.41
C MET A 238 -18.30 11.98 13.49
N ALA A 239 -18.07 12.57 14.67
CA ALA A 239 -17.52 11.83 15.81
C ALA A 239 -18.43 10.65 16.20
N SER A 240 -19.75 10.87 16.24
CA SER A 240 -20.75 9.83 16.51
C SER A 240 -20.72 8.72 15.46
N LEU A 241 -20.56 9.08 14.17
CA LEU A 241 -20.41 8.12 13.08
C LEU A 241 -19.12 7.30 13.22
N MET A 242 -17.98 7.94 13.49
CA MET A 242 -16.71 7.23 13.68
C MET A 242 -16.80 6.24 14.86
N ASN A 243 -17.37 6.68 15.98
CA ASN A 243 -17.57 5.83 17.16
C ASN A 243 -18.51 4.67 16.84
N ALA A 244 -19.62 4.92 16.15
CA ALA A 244 -20.57 3.88 15.74
C ALA A 244 -19.93 2.82 14.83
N LEU A 245 -19.10 3.24 13.87
CA LEU A 245 -18.36 2.34 12.99
C LEU A 245 -17.29 1.52 13.72
N TRP A 246 -16.74 2.06 14.82
CA TRP A 246 -15.72 1.38 15.62
C TRP A 246 -16.30 0.41 16.66
N LYS A 247 -17.59 0.57 17.05
CA LYS A 247 -18.28 -0.29 18.05
C LYS A 247 -18.04 -1.80 17.96
N PRO A 248 -17.90 -2.44 16.78
CA PRO A 248 -17.59 -3.87 16.74
C PRO A 248 -16.35 -4.28 17.54
N MET A 249 -15.40 -3.36 17.75
CA MET A 249 -14.22 -3.60 18.60
C MET A 249 -14.57 -3.74 20.08
N GLU A 250 -15.61 -3.05 20.57
CA GLU A 250 -16.08 -3.18 21.95
C GLU A 250 -16.62 -4.59 22.21
N TRP A 251 -17.30 -5.19 21.22
CA TRP A 251 -17.78 -6.58 21.31
C TRP A 251 -16.63 -7.60 21.36
N LEU A 252 -15.47 -7.23 20.84
CA LEU A 252 -14.24 -8.02 20.91
C LEU A 252 -13.44 -7.74 22.20
N GLY A 253 -13.98 -6.93 23.11
CA GLY A 253 -13.37 -6.61 24.41
C GLY A 253 -12.31 -5.52 24.36
N PHE A 254 -12.25 -4.72 23.28
CA PHE A 254 -11.34 -3.60 23.19
C PHE A 254 -11.98 -2.29 23.67
N GLU A 255 -11.17 -1.47 24.33
CA GLU A 255 -11.55 -0.12 24.71
C GLU A 255 -10.95 0.91 23.75
N HIS A 256 -11.66 2.01 23.55
CA HIS A 256 -11.12 3.13 22.78
C HIS A 256 -9.90 3.69 23.51
N GLY A 257 -8.82 3.91 22.76
CA GLY A 257 -7.68 4.65 23.25
C GLY A 257 -8.12 6.05 23.67
N ALA A 258 -7.51 6.56 24.75
CA ALA A 258 -7.79 7.91 25.20
C ALA A 258 -7.48 8.92 24.09
N LEU A 259 -8.41 9.84 23.84
CA LEU A 259 -8.21 11.01 23.00
C LEU A 259 -8.47 12.23 23.86
N ASP A 260 -7.48 13.11 23.99
CA ASP A 260 -7.65 14.32 24.77
C ASP A 260 -8.67 15.24 24.07
N PRO A 261 -9.81 15.54 24.74
CA PRO A 261 -10.88 16.35 24.15
C PRO A 261 -10.43 17.73 23.70
N THR A 262 -9.33 18.26 24.24
CA THR A 262 -8.77 19.57 23.87
C THR A 262 -8.20 19.57 22.45
N TYR A 263 -7.68 18.43 21.99
CA TYR A 263 -7.04 18.31 20.67
C TYR A 263 -8.02 17.88 19.57
N GLY A 264 -9.15 17.25 19.91
CA GLY A 264 -10.18 16.92 18.95
C GLY A 264 -11.11 15.79 19.38
N ASN A 265 -12.17 15.61 18.59
CA ASN A 265 -13.15 14.51 18.74
C ASN A 265 -13.10 13.52 17.57
N VAL A 266 -12.33 13.80 16.51
CA VAL A 266 -12.20 12.92 15.33
C VAL A 266 -10.72 12.69 15.01
N ARG A 267 -10.33 11.41 14.95
CA ARG A 267 -8.98 10.98 14.55
C ARG A 267 -8.83 11.10 13.04
N ILE A 268 -7.81 11.84 12.59
CA ILE A 268 -7.58 12.11 11.16
C ILE A 268 -7.38 10.81 10.39
N SER A 269 -6.61 9.85 10.93
CA SER A 269 -6.35 8.59 10.23
C SER A 269 -7.62 7.76 10.00
N GLN A 270 -8.60 7.79 10.93
CA GLN A 270 -9.87 7.09 10.75
C GLN A 270 -10.68 7.69 9.60
N LEU A 271 -10.75 9.02 9.55
CA LEU A 271 -11.44 9.72 8.47
C LEU A 271 -10.76 9.48 7.11
N VAL A 272 -9.44 9.59 7.07
CA VAL A 272 -8.63 9.34 5.87
C VAL A 272 -8.79 7.89 5.40
N SER A 273 -8.83 6.91 6.32
CA SER A 273 -9.12 5.51 5.98
C SER A 273 -10.46 5.34 5.27
N ILE A 274 -11.53 5.94 5.78
CA ILE A 274 -12.86 5.86 5.14
C ILE A 274 -12.82 6.52 3.76
N ALA A 275 -12.21 7.69 3.65
CA ALA A 275 -12.07 8.40 2.37
C ALA A 275 -11.30 7.55 1.33
N ILE A 276 -10.21 6.90 1.74
CA ILE A 276 -9.43 6.01 0.86
C ILE A 276 -10.26 4.80 0.43
N ILE A 277 -11.02 4.17 1.34
CA ILE A 277 -11.88 3.03 1.01
C ILE A 277 -12.91 3.43 -0.03
N ILE A 278 -13.63 4.53 0.20
CA ILE A 278 -14.66 5.03 -0.73
C ILE A 278 -14.02 5.37 -2.08
N ALA A 279 -12.91 6.12 -2.08
CA ALA A 279 -12.22 6.50 -3.31
C ALA A 279 -11.75 5.27 -4.08
N ALA A 280 -11.18 4.27 -3.41
CA ALA A 280 -10.73 3.04 -4.06
C ALA A 280 -11.89 2.25 -4.67
N ILE A 281 -13.01 2.10 -3.97
CA ILE A 281 -14.22 1.44 -4.48
C ILE A 281 -14.78 2.19 -5.70
N VAL A 282 -14.91 3.52 -5.61
CA VAL A 282 -15.37 4.36 -6.71
C VAL A 282 -14.45 4.22 -7.93
N ILE A 283 -13.13 4.26 -7.74
CA ILE A 283 -12.16 4.09 -8.82
C ILE A 283 -12.32 2.70 -9.47
N ILE A 284 -12.49 1.62 -8.69
CA ILE A 284 -12.72 0.28 -9.24
C ILE A 284 -14.01 0.27 -10.08
N ILE A 285 -15.12 0.77 -9.54
CA ILE A 285 -16.42 0.78 -10.23
C ILE A 285 -16.35 1.59 -11.53
N VAL A 286 -15.84 2.82 -11.47
CA VAL A 286 -15.72 3.71 -12.64
C VAL A 286 -14.81 3.07 -13.70
N ARG A 287 -13.64 2.54 -13.31
CA ARG A 287 -12.73 1.91 -14.26
C ARG A 287 -13.33 0.67 -14.93
N ARG A 288 -14.13 -0.11 -14.19
CA ARG A 288 -14.88 -1.25 -14.75
C ARG A 288 -15.99 -0.79 -15.71
N ALA A 289 -16.74 0.24 -15.34
CA ALA A 289 -17.86 0.75 -16.14
C ALA A 289 -17.41 1.44 -17.44
N THR A 290 -16.26 2.13 -17.42
CA THR A 290 -15.76 2.86 -18.60
C THR A 290 -14.78 2.05 -19.45
N GLY A 291 -14.67 0.72 -19.28
CA GLY A 291 -13.73 -0.12 -20.04
C GLY A 291 -12.22 0.10 -19.74
N ARG A 292 -11.87 1.03 -18.83
CA ARG A 292 -10.45 1.33 -18.50
C ARG A 292 -9.72 0.22 -17.76
N ALA A 293 -10.44 -0.81 -17.34
CA ALA A 293 -9.96 -2.01 -16.67
C ALA A 293 -10.17 -3.28 -17.52
N GLU A 294 -10.17 -3.18 -18.85
CA GLU A 294 -10.27 -4.34 -19.74
C GLU A 294 -9.12 -5.34 -19.54
N VAL A 295 -7.90 -4.83 -19.36
CA VAL A 295 -6.71 -5.64 -19.12
C VAL A 295 -6.78 -6.31 -17.75
N ARG A 296 -6.68 -7.64 -17.72
CA ARG A 296 -6.74 -8.47 -16.50
C ARG A 296 -5.37 -8.58 -15.88
N TYR A 297 -5.28 -8.68 -14.55
CA TYR A 297 -4.02 -8.79 -13.82
C TYR A 297 -3.08 -9.84 -14.43
N LEU A 298 -3.61 -11.02 -14.77
CA LEU A 298 -2.84 -12.15 -15.30
C LEU A 298 -2.36 -12.00 -16.76
N ASP A 299 -2.84 -10.99 -17.49
CA ASP A 299 -2.41 -10.79 -18.87
C ASP A 299 -0.91 -10.45 -18.94
N PRO A 300 -0.20 -10.71 -20.05
CA PRO A 300 1.19 -10.30 -20.21
C PRO A 300 1.37 -8.78 -20.07
N ILE A 301 2.57 -8.35 -19.68
CA ILE A 301 2.92 -6.93 -19.57
C ILE A 301 4.00 -6.61 -20.58
N TYR A 302 3.66 -5.75 -21.53
CA TYR A 302 4.60 -5.25 -22.53
C TYR A 302 4.96 -3.80 -22.24
N SER A 303 6.23 -3.46 -22.45
CA SER A 303 6.67 -2.07 -22.51
C SER A 303 6.44 -1.54 -23.91
N THR A 304 5.88 -0.33 -24.04
CA THR A 304 5.78 0.37 -25.32
C THR A 304 7.14 0.82 -25.88
N LYS A 305 8.23 0.57 -25.15
CA LYS A 305 9.61 0.94 -25.51
C LYS A 305 10.55 -0.27 -25.59
N ALA A 306 10.04 -1.49 -25.41
CA ALA A 306 10.87 -2.68 -25.57
C ALA A 306 11.27 -2.86 -27.05
N SER A 307 12.57 -3.08 -27.31
CA SER A 307 13.06 -3.51 -28.62
C SER A 307 12.61 -4.96 -28.88
N PRO A 308 12.35 -5.37 -30.14
CA PRO A 308 11.95 -6.75 -30.48
C PRO A 308 12.88 -7.84 -29.91
N ASP A 309 14.15 -7.50 -29.68
CA ASP A 309 15.19 -8.42 -29.23
C ASP A 309 15.09 -8.85 -27.75
N ASN A 310 14.17 -8.27 -26.97
CA ASN A 310 13.95 -8.59 -25.56
C ASN A 310 12.66 -9.40 -25.30
N VAL A 311 12.01 -9.90 -26.34
CA VAL A 311 10.90 -10.86 -26.19
C VAL A 311 11.53 -12.23 -25.90
N PRO A 312 11.19 -12.90 -24.78
CA PRO A 312 11.62 -14.27 -24.56
C PRO A 312 11.21 -15.15 -25.75
N GLU A 313 12.15 -15.90 -26.32
CA GLU A 313 11.99 -16.79 -27.48
C GLU A 313 10.80 -17.76 -27.39
N SER A 314 10.21 -17.94 -26.20
CA SER A 314 9.02 -18.77 -25.95
C SER A 314 7.70 -18.17 -26.42
N GLU A 315 7.65 -16.93 -26.94
CA GLU A 315 6.42 -16.29 -27.46
C GLU A 315 6.49 -15.90 -28.95
N VAL A 316 7.41 -16.49 -29.73
CA VAL A 316 7.26 -16.47 -31.20
C VAL A 316 6.15 -17.44 -31.57
N VAL A 317 4.91 -16.97 -31.55
CA VAL A 317 3.80 -17.67 -32.22
C VAL A 317 4.17 -17.71 -33.71
N PRO A 318 4.26 -18.89 -34.35
CA PRO A 318 4.49 -18.95 -35.78
C PRO A 318 3.40 -18.17 -36.50
N GLU A 319 3.81 -17.35 -37.47
CA GLU A 319 3.01 -16.43 -38.30
C GLU A 319 1.94 -17.12 -39.17
N GLU A 320 1.67 -18.42 -38.93
CA GLU A 320 0.74 -19.24 -39.72
C GLU A 320 -0.71 -19.18 -39.21
N ALA A 321 -0.96 -18.74 -37.97
CA ALA A 321 -2.33 -18.71 -37.42
C ALA A 321 -3.18 -17.50 -37.86
N SER A 322 -2.58 -16.48 -38.49
CA SER A 322 -3.30 -15.32 -39.04
C SER A 322 -3.81 -15.54 -40.47
N ALA A 323 -3.24 -16.49 -41.22
CA ALA A 323 -3.61 -16.73 -42.61
C ALA A 323 -4.94 -17.50 -42.77
N GLU A 324 -5.31 -18.37 -41.82
CA GLU A 324 -6.54 -19.17 -41.92
C GLU A 324 -7.84 -18.41 -41.64
N ARG A 325 -7.77 -17.22 -41.00
CA ARG A 325 -8.98 -16.42 -40.71
C ARG A 325 -9.39 -15.47 -41.83
N GLU A 326 -8.52 -15.23 -42.81
CA GLU A 326 -8.77 -14.25 -43.87
C GLU A 326 -9.31 -14.90 -45.17
N VAL A 327 -9.18 -16.23 -45.33
CA VAL A 327 -9.61 -16.94 -46.55
C VAL A 327 -11.12 -17.20 -46.60
N THR A 328 -11.87 -17.08 -45.51
CA THR A 328 -13.33 -17.35 -45.51
C THR A 328 -14.19 -16.13 -45.87
N ARG A 329 -13.62 -15.02 -46.36
CA ARG A 329 -14.37 -13.77 -46.49
C ARG A 329 -14.14 -12.96 -47.77
N THR A 330 -14.09 -13.62 -48.92
CA THR A 330 -14.28 -13.02 -50.26
C THR A 330 -14.44 -14.20 -51.22
N GLU A 331 -15.55 -14.39 -51.94
CA GLU A 331 -15.87 -13.69 -53.19
C GLU A 331 -17.40 -13.58 -53.46
N PRO A 332 -17.84 -12.59 -54.26
CA PRO A 332 -19.17 -12.50 -54.84
C PRO A 332 -19.23 -13.05 -56.28
N ILE A 333 -20.41 -13.40 -56.80
CA ILE A 333 -20.91 -13.10 -58.17
C ILE A 333 -22.33 -13.68 -58.36
N SER A 334 -23.13 -12.91 -59.11
CA SER A 334 -24.55 -12.97 -59.41
C SER A 334 -24.97 -13.94 -60.54
N GLU A 335 -26.29 -14.20 -60.57
CA GLU A 335 -27.18 -14.38 -61.75
C GLU A 335 -27.04 -15.64 -62.63
N GLN A 336 -28.03 -16.55 -62.59
CA GLN A 336 -29.17 -16.61 -63.53
C GLN A 336 -30.05 -17.87 -63.31
N GLU A 337 -31.38 -17.66 -63.38
CA GLU A 337 -32.46 -18.51 -63.95
C GLU A 337 -32.48 -20.02 -63.58
N THR A 338 -33.54 -20.65 -63.07
CA THR A 338 -34.97 -20.72 -63.46
C THR A 338 -35.60 -21.61 -62.37
N GLU A 339 -36.81 -21.38 -61.85
CA GLU A 339 -38.02 -22.10 -62.28
C GLU A 339 -39.21 -21.62 -61.44
N GLU A 340 -40.33 -21.52 -62.13
CA GLU A 340 -41.67 -21.19 -61.67
C GLU A 340 -42.17 -22.18 -60.61
N ALA A 341 -42.84 -21.67 -59.58
CA ALA A 341 -43.94 -22.38 -58.94
C ALA A 341 -44.93 -21.37 -58.35
N GLU A 342 -46.08 -21.31 -59.00
CA GLU A 342 -47.34 -20.81 -58.49
C GLU A 342 -47.63 -21.31 -57.06
N ASP A 343 -48.25 -20.49 -56.22
CA ASP A 343 -49.69 -20.58 -55.94
C ASP A 343 -50.03 -20.07 -54.51
N LYS A 344 -50.98 -19.12 -54.48
CA LYS A 344 -52.01 -18.84 -53.45
C LYS A 344 -51.68 -18.47 -51.99
N LYS A 345 -52.26 -17.31 -51.63
CA LYS A 345 -53.09 -16.98 -50.44
C LYS A 345 -52.38 -17.07 -49.08
N GLU A 346 -52.49 -16.12 -48.16
CA GLU A 346 -53.56 -15.18 -47.81
C GLU A 346 -52.95 -14.06 -46.95
#